data_AF-A0A068TJI5-F1
#
_entry.id   AF-A0A068TJI5-F1
#
_cell.length_a   1.000
_cell.length_b   1.000
_cell.length_c   1.000
_cell.angle_alpha   90.00
_cell.angle_beta   90.00
_cell.angle_gamma   90.00
#
_symmetry.space_group_name_H-M   'P 1'
#
loop_
_entity.id
_entity.type
_entity.pdbx_description
1 polymer ?
#
loop_
_entity_poly.entity_id
_entity_poly.type
_entity_poly.pdbx_seq_one_letter_code
_entity_poly.pdbx_strand_id
1 'polypeptide(L)'
;MPETIARAPTDEPVGGLEYMWAFVRRIDDPSKELLAGLVERRDQSFEYFRADIYGTDPESEWPTMSWLEVGFSKSTGDYRILWKSGMEPTPELPDNLLTDWGNGTGPEDALEQLTQQMKEEGRPLLGVCTVERVRDGVRGYRDAPRIIGFDFNPGLRKDPK
;
A
#
# COMPACT_ATOMS: atom_id res chain seq x y z
N MET A 1 -39.81 37.80 12.16
CA MET A 1 -38.40 37.71 12.60
C MET A 1 -37.81 36.51 11.89
N PRO A 2 -36.69 36.64 11.16
CA PRO A 2 -36.11 35.51 10.45
C PRO A 2 -35.45 34.58 11.46
N GLU A 3 -35.85 33.32 11.48
CA GLU A 3 -35.18 32.28 12.25
C GLU A 3 -33.82 32.00 11.59
N THR A 4 -32.77 32.27 12.35
CA THR A 4 -31.39 31.93 12.02
C THR A 4 -31.31 30.42 11.81
N ILE A 5 -31.15 29.99 10.57
CA ILE A 5 -30.82 28.61 10.24
C ILE A 5 -29.41 28.38 10.80
N ALA A 6 -29.32 27.73 11.96
CA ALA A 6 -28.07 27.17 12.43
C ALA A 6 -27.59 26.20 11.35
N ARG A 7 -26.46 26.51 10.72
CA ARG A 7 -25.80 25.62 9.77
C ARG A 7 -25.52 24.32 10.53
N ALA A 8 -26.07 23.21 10.06
CA ALA A 8 -25.74 21.89 10.58
C ALA A 8 -24.21 21.76 10.63
N PRO A 9 -23.63 21.12 11.66
CA PRO A 9 -22.20 20.82 11.67
C PRO A 9 -21.89 20.10 10.36
N THR A 10 -20.99 20.67 9.58
CA THR A 10 -20.49 20.08 8.35
C THR A 10 -19.97 18.69 8.71
N ASP A 11 -20.43 17.65 8.02
CA ASP A 11 -19.74 16.35 7.92
C ASP A 11 -18.41 16.58 7.17
N GLU A 12 -17.51 17.35 7.78
CA GLU A 12 -16.12 17.36 7.35
C GLU A 12 -15.56 15.99 7.75
N PRO A 13 -15.08 15.16 6.79
CA PRO A 13 -14.36 13.96 7.17
C PRO A 13 -13.19 14.43 8.02
N VAL A 14 -13.18 13.99 9.29
CA VAL A 14 -12.06 14.10 10.22
C VAL A 14 -10.81 13.82 9.39
N GLY A 15 -9.94 14.83 9.27
CA GLY A 15 -8.90 14.90 8.24
C GLY A 15 -8.26 13.52 8.01
N GLY A 16 -8.55 12.99 6.82
CA GLY A 16 -8.54 11.57 6.55
C GLY A 16 -7.13 11.02 6.63
N LEU A 17 -6.91 10.05 7.51
CA LEU A 17 -5.70 9.26 7.51
C LEU A 17 -5.52 8.63 6.12
N GLU A 18 -4.37 8.88 5.50
CA GLU A 18 -4.01 8.32 4.20
C GLU A 18 -2.61 7.66 4.26
N TYR A 19 -2.38 6.70 3.36
CA TYR A 19 -1.04 6.20 3.09
C TYR A 19 -0.58 6.71 1.74
N MET A 20 0.66 7.17 1.70
CA MET A 20 1.29 7.72 0.51
C MET A 20 2.64 7.06 0.31
N TRP A 21 3.07 6.95 -0.95
CA TRP A 21 4.45 6.62 -1.28
C TRP A 21 5.27 7.93 -1.37
N ALA A 22 6.54 7.85 -1.01
CA ALA A 22 7.49 8.94 -1.15
C ALA A 22 8.87 8.42 -1.55
N PHE A 23 9.72 9.34 -2.02
CA PHE A 23 11.13 9.09 -2.32
C PHE A 23 11.37 7.94 -3.31
N VAL A 24 10.96 8.13 -4.57
CA VAL A 24 11.29 7.20 -5.66
C VAL A 24 12.79 7.24 -5.92
N ARG A 25 13.47 6.13 -5.65
CA ARG A 25 14.92 5.99 -5.89
C ARG A 25 15.20 4.77 -6.73
N ARG A 26 16.21 4.88 -7.59
CA ARG A 26 16.73 3.73 -8.33
C ARG A 26 17.37 2.74 -7.35
N ILE A 27 17.21 1.45 -7.62
CA ILE A 27 17.84 0.36 -6.86
C ILE A 27 18.54 -0.59 -7.83
N ASP A 28 19.63 -1.21 -7.38
CA ASP A 28 20.38 -2.19 -8.19
C ASP A 28 20.03 -3.65 -7.82
N ASP A 29 19.42 -3.87 -6.65
CA ASP A 29 19.07 -5.19 -6.12
C ASP A 29 17.56 -5.27 -5.84
N PRO A 30 16.72 -5.43 -6.89
CA PRO A 30 15.29 -5.63 -6.71
C PRO A 30 14.99 -7.00 -6.08
N SER A 31 13.82 -7.11 -5.45
CA SER A 31 13.40 -8.38 -4.85
C SER A 31 13.21 -9.49 -5.88
N LYS A 32 13.40 -10.73 -5.44
CA LYS A 32 13.22 -11.93 -6.28
C LYS A 32 11.79 -12.05 -6.79
N GLU A 33 10.82 -11.59 -6.00
CA GLU A 33 9.40 -11.64 -6.37
C GLU A 33 9.10 -10.67 -7.52
N LEU A 34 9.64 -9.44 -7.47
CA LEU A 34 9.52 -8.50 -8.59
C LEU A 34 10.21 -9.07 -9.83
N LEU A 35 11.45 -9.56 -9.68
CA LEU A 35 12.20 -10.16 -10.79
C LEU A 35 11.41 -11.31 -11.42
N ALA A 36 10.81 -12.20 -10.62
CA ALA A 36 9.97 -13.29 -11.09
C ALA A 36 8.73 -12.80 -11.85
N GLY A 37 8.12 -11.69 -11.43
CA GLY A 37 6.99 -11.06 -12.14
C GLY A 37 7.38 -10.47 -13.51
N LEU A 38 8.60 -9.98 -13.65
CA LEU A 38 9.12 -9.41 -14.90
C LEU A 38 9.55 -10.47 -15.92
N VAL A 39 9.67 -11.74 -15.49
CA VAL A 39 10.03 -12.88 -16.35
C VAL A 39 9.04 -13.07 -17.51
N GLU A 40 7.83 -12.53 -17.44
CA GLU A 40 6.85 -12.56 -18.53
C GLU A 40 7.28 -11.72 -19.75
N ARG A 41 8.18 -10.74 -19.56
CA ARG A 41 8.69 -9.84 -20.62
C ARG A 41 10.22 -9.86 -20.69
N ARG A 42 10.81 -11.06 -20.81
CA ARG A 42 12.28 -11.27 -20.76
C ARG A 42 13.08 -10.56 -21.86
N ASP A 43 12.41 -10.19 -22.94
CA ASP A 43 12.99 -9.48 -24.08
C ASP A 43 13.22 -7.99 -23.78
N GLN A 44 12.71 -7.49 -22.66
CA GLN A 44 12.82 -6.09 -22.26
C GLN A 44 13.92 -5.88 -21.21
N SER A 45 14.51 -4.67 -21.26
CA SER A 45 15.43 -4.20 -20.22
C SER A 45 14.66 -3.35 -19.22
N PHE A 46 14.70 -3.74 -17.94
CA PHE A 46 14.05 -3.02 -16.86
C PHE A 46 15.05 -2.20 -16.05
N GLU A 47 14.61 -1.01 -15.66
CA GLU A 47 15.19 -0.24 -14.57
C GLU A 47 14.35 -0.48 -13.31
N TYR A 48 15.00 -0.50 -12.14
CA TYR A 48 14.34 -0.83 -10.88
C TYR A 48 14.33 0.36 -9.94
N PHE A 49 13.20 0.55 -9.28
CA PHE A 49 13.00 1.65 -8.35
C PHE A 49 12.34 1.15 -7.07
N ARG A 50 12.50 1.92 -6.00
CA ARG A 50 11.81 1.74 -4.73
C ARG A 50 11.21 3.05 -4.27
N ALA A 51 10.00 2.99 -3.72
CA ALA A 51 9.35 4.08 -3.02
C ALA A 51 8.90 3.58 -1.64
N ASP A 52 9.25 4.29 -0.57
CA ASP A 52 8.85 3.91 0.79
C ASP A 52 7.43 4.43 1.07
N ILE A 53 6.66 3.70 1.88
CA ILE A 53 5.28 4.08 2.23
C ILE A 53 5.29 4.76 3.62
N TYR A 54 4.55 5.86 3.72
CA TYR A 54 4.34 6.62 4.94
C TYR A 54 2.84 6.76 5.19
N GLY A 55 2.44 6.75 6.46
CA GLY A 55 1.10 7.18 6.84
C GLY A 55 1.10 8.66 7.15
N THR A 56 0.02 9.35 6.80
CA THR A 56 -0.15 10.78 7.05
C THR A 56 -1.55 11.08 7.54
N ASP A 57 -1.64 12.04 8.45
CA ASP A 57 -2.85 12.77 8.78
C ASP A 57 -2.56 14.29 8.69
N PRO A 58 -3.53 15.19 8.92
CA PRO A 58 -3.29 16.63 8.82
C PRO A 58 -2.22 17.19 9.76
N GLU A 59 -1.84 16.46 10.81
CA GLU A 59 -0.97 16.94 11.87
C GLU A 59 0.41 16.26 11.85
N SER A 60 0.53 15.09 11.22
CA SER A 60 1.71 14.24 11.32
C SER A 60 1.91 13.30 10.13
N GLU A 61 3.17 12.88 9.97
CA GLU A 61 3.58 11.79 9.09
C GLU A 61 4.34 10.75 9.94
N TRP A 62 4.13 9.47 9.68
CA TRP A 62 4.86 8.39 10.34
C TRP A 62 5.39 7.36 9.35
N PRO A 63 6.59 6.79 9.62
CA PRO A 63 7.16 5.76 8.77
C PRO A 63 6.38 4.46 8.87
N THR A 64 6.37 3.70 7.78
CA THR A 64 5.89 2.32 7.76
C THR A 64 7.02 1.36 7.39
N MET A 65 6.82 0.08 7.65
CA MET A 65 7.70 -0.99 7.22
C MET A 65 7.49 -1.35 5.74
N SER A 66 6.44 -0.83 5.10
CA SER A 66 6.05 -1.19 3.75
C SER A 66 6.70 -0.32 2.68
N TRP A 67 6.90 -0.88 1.50
CA TRP A 67 7.44 -0.16 0.34
C TRP A 67 6.88 -0.72 -0.96
N LEU A 68 7.04 0.05 -2.03
CA LEU A 68 6.78 -0.34 -3.41
C LEU A 68 8.11 -0.54 -4.13
N GLU A 69 8.23 -1.60 -4.90
CA GLU A 69 9.29 -1.77 -5.90
C GLU A 69 8.69 -1.71 -7.30
N VAL A 70 9.35 -1.01 -8.22
CA VAL A 70 8.89 -0.81 -9.58
C VAL A 70 9.91 -1.38 -10.54
N GLY A 71 9.49 -2.28 -11.42
CA GLY A 71 10.23 -2.60 -12.64
C GLY A 71 9.66 -1.79 -13.79
N PHE A 72 10.45 -0.93 -14.42
CA PHE A 72 10.02 -0.05 -15.51
C PHE A 72 10.91 -0.21 -16.75
N SER A 73 10.31 -0.46 -17.90
CA SER A 73 10.99 -0.54 -19.19
C SER A 73 10.93 0.82 -19.89
N LYS A 74 12.06 1.53 -19.97
CA LYS A 74 12.12 2.84 -20.63
C LYS A 74 11.81 2.77 -22.13
N SER A 75 12.07 1.64 -22.78
CA SER A 75 11.84 1.46 -24.21
C SER A 75 10.37 1.29 -24.57
N THR A 76 9.59 0.64 -23.70
CA THR A 76 8.19 0.30 -23.99
C THR A 76 7.20 1.05 -23.11
N GLY A 77 7.65 1.65 -22.00
CA GLY A 77 6.81 2.24 -20.96
C GLY A 77 6.17 1.20 -20.03
N ASP A 78 6.46 -0.09 -20.23
CA ASP A 78 5.82 -1.15 -19.46
C ASP A 78 6.32 -1.18 -18.02
N TYR A 79 5.40 -1.42 -17.09
CA TYR A 79 5.76 -1.56 -15.69
C TYR A 79 4.98 -2.65 -14.95
N ARG A 80 5.61 -3.16 -13.90
CA ARG A 80 5.00 -3.93 -12.81
C ARG A 80 5.44 -3.30 -11.49
N ILE A 81 4.51 -3.26 -10.54
CA ILE A 81 4.78 -2.77 -9.20
C ILE A 81 4.57 -3.91 -8.21
N LEU A 82 5.51 -4.09 -7.31
CA LEU A 82 5.41 -5.01 -6.19
C LEU A 82 5.25 -4.20 -4.91
N TRP A 83 4.12 -4.35 -4.24
CA TRP A 83 3.98 -3.89 -2.86
C TRP A 83 4.57 -4.93 -1.91
N LYS A 84 5.36 -4.48 -0.93
CA LYS A 84 5.92 -5.33 0.13
C LYS A 84 5.46 -4.80 1.48
N SER A 85 4.96 -5.70 2.32
CA SER A 85 4.48 -5.36 3.67
C SER A 85 5.62 -5.00 4.61
N GLY A 86 6.81 -5.56 4.37
CA GLY A 86 7.99 -5.47 5.25
C GLY A 86 8.02 -6.52 6.35
N MET A 87 7.14 -7.51 6.29
CA MET A 87 7.09 -8.63 7.22
C MET A 87 6.76 -9.94 6.51
N GLU A 88 6.98 -11.05 7.21
CA GLU A 88 6.55 -12.38 6.75
C GLU A 88 5.02 -12.45 6.59
N PRO A 89 4.51 -13.35 5.72
CA PRO A 89 3.08 -13.41 5.46
C PRO A 89 2.33 -13.87 6.72
N THR A 90 1.20 -13.20 6.97
CA THR A 90 0.31 -13.49 8.11
C THR A 90 -1.08 -13.85 7.63
N PRO A 91 -1.94 -14.45 8.47
CA PRO A 91 -3.34 -14.69 8.13
C PRO A 91 -4.11 -13.43 7.69
N GLU A 92 -3.70 -12.27 8.20
CA GLU A 92 -4.29 -10.97 7.91
C GLU A 92 -3.77 -10.36 6.60
N LEU A 93 -2.47 -10.47 6.37
CA LEU A 93 -1.78 -9.67 5.38
C LEU A 93 -0.72 -10.51 4.67
N PRO A 94 -0.73 -10.58 3.33
CA PRO A 94 0.37 -11.20 2.60
C PRO A 94 1.66 -10.40 2.79
N ASP A 95 2.79 -11.04 2.56
CA ASP A 95 4.10 -10.39 2.60
C ASP A 95 4.33 -9.46 1.40
N ASN A 96 3.70 -9.77 0.27
CA ASN A 96 3.78 -8.97 -0.94
C ASN A 96 2.53 -9.09 -1.82
N LEU A 97 2.37 -8.14 -2.74
CA LEU A 97 1.34 -8.15 -3.77
C LEU A 97 1.91 -7.57 -5.06
N LEU A 98 1.89 -8.36 -6.14
CA LEU A 98 2.32 -7.92 -7.46
C LEU A 98 1.12 -7.40 -8.25
N THR A 99 1.21 -6.16 -8.76
CA THR A 99 0.16 -5.56 -9.61
C THR A 99 0.11 -6.24 -10.97
N ASP A 100 -0.98 -6.05 -11.71
CA ASP A 100 -1.00 -6.33 -13.15
C ASP A 100 -0.02 -5.43 -13.92
N TRP A 101 0.19 -5.75 -15.19
CA TRP A 101 1.00 -4.94 -16.09
C TRP A 101 0.31 -3.61 -16.40
N GLY A 102 1.06 -2.52 -16.24
CA GLY A 102 0.67 -1.20 -16.70
C GLY A 102 1.60 -0.67 -17.77
N ASN A 103 1.25 0.50 -18.31
CA ASN A 103 2.09 1.26 -19.22
C ASN A 103 2.08 2.73 -18.82
N GLY A 104 3.25 3.35 -18.74
CA GLY A 104 3.42 4.71 -18.30
C GLY A 104 4.66 5.37 -18.90
N THR A 105 4.84 6.63 -18.56
CA THR A 105 5.93 7.47 -19.07
C THR A 105 7.16 7.47 -18.17
N GLY A 106 7.00 7.04 -16.92
CA GLY A 106 8.07 6.92 -15.93
C GLY A 106 7.64 6.20 -14.67
N PRO A 107 8.58 5.96 -13.73
CA PRO A 107 8.29 5.23 -12.49
C PRO A 107 7.36 6.00 -11.54
N GLU A 108 7.44 7.33 -11.49
CA GLU A 108 6.53 8.15 -10.65
C GLU A 108 5.10 8.12 -11.21
N ASP A 109 4.94 8.29 -12.53
CA ASP A 109 3.66 8.17 -13.23
C ASP A 109 3.04 6.77 -13.02
N ALA A 110 3.85 5.70 -13.06
CA ALA A 110 3.38 4.35 -12.74
C ALA A 110 2.81 4.24 -11.31
N LEU A 111 3.46 4.87 -10.32
CA LEU A 111 3.01 4.87 -8.93
C LEU A 111 1.76 5.75 -8.72
N GLU A 112 1.67 6.88 -9.43
CA GLU A 112 0.47 7.72 -9.45
C GLU A 112 -0.73 6.96 -10.02
N GLN A 113 -0.56 6.29 -11.17
CA GLN A 113 -1.59 5.47 -11.79
C GLN A 113 -2.07 4.35 -10.86
N LEU A 114 -1.16 3.62 -10.22
CA LEU A 114 -1.50 2.60 -9.23
C LEU A 114 -2.30 3.19 -8.07
N THR A 115 -1.85 4.32 -7.51
CA THR A 115 -2.50 4.95 -6.36
C THR A 115 -3.92 5.39 -6.71
N GLN A 116 -4.10 5.96 -7.91
CA GLN A 116 -5.41 6.36 -8.40
C GLN A 116 -6.32 5.14 -8.61
N GLN A 117 -5.82 4.08 -9.24
CA GLN A 117 -6.57 2.84 -9.44
C GLN A 117 -7.00 2.22 -8.10
N MET A 118 -6.10 2.12 -7.14
CA MET A 118 -6.38 1.62 -5.80
C MET A 118 -7.46 2.45 -5.07
N LYS A 119 -7.42 3.78 -5.21
CA LYS A 119 -8.46 4.67 -4.68
C LYS A 119 -9.81 4.42 -5.36
N GLU A 120 -9.84 4.25 -6.69
CA GLU A 120 -11.06 3.96 -7.45
C GLU A 120 -11.68 2.59 -7.12
N GLU A 121 -10.85 1.59 -6.83
CA GLU A 121 -11.28 0.26 -6.42
C GLU A 121 -11.72 0.19 -4.94
N GLY A 122 -11.63 1.29 -4.19
CA GLY A 122 -11.92 1.34 -2.76
C GLY A 122 -10.94 0.51 -1.92
N ARG A 123 -9.73 0.26 -2.45
CA ARG A 123 -8.65 -0.50 -1.83
C ARG A 123 -7.42 0.37 -1.75
N PRO A 124 -7.36 1.35 -0.83
CA PRO A 124 -6.26 2.30 -0.77
C PRO A 124 -4.93 1.61 -0.49
N LEU A 125 -3.83 2.29 -0.81
CA LEU A 125 -2.49 1.89 -0.42
C LEU A 125 -2.43 1.65 1.10
N LEU A 126 -1.69 0.64 1.53
CA LEU A 126 -1.54 0.28 2.94
C LEU A 126 -0.07 0.28 3.34
N GLY A 127 0.20 0.65 4.60
CA GLY A 127 1.53 0.54 5.20
C GLY A 127 1.47 -0.07 6.59
N VAL A 128 2.28 -1.10 6.83
CA VAL A 128 2.44 -1.73 8.15
C VAL A 128 3.21 -0.77 9.05
N CYS A 129 2.55 -0.20 10.05
CA CYS A 129 3.15 0.82 10.91
C CYS A 129 3.97 0.19 12.04
N THR A 130 3.40 -0.85 12.65
CA THR A 130 4.04 -1.60 13.75
C THR A 130 3.61 -3.06 13.70
N VAL A 131 4.28 -3.88 14.51
CA VAL A 131 3.95 -5.30 14.68
C VAL A 131 3.52 -5.53 16.12
N GLU A 132 2.40 -6.24 16.30
CA GLU A 132 1.88 -6.60 17.61
C GLU A 132 1.95 -8.11 17.83
N ARG A 133 2.30 -8.51 19.06
CA ARG A 133 2.38 -9.91 19.43
C ARG A 133 1.00 -10.40 19.90
N VAL A 134 0.31 -11.15 19.06
CA VAL A 134 -1.03 -11.67 19.30
C VAL A 134 -1.01 -13.15 19.65
N ARG A 135 -2.06 -13.61 20.33
CA ARG A 135 -2.20 -15.02 20.71
C ARG A 135 -2.62 -15.85 19.49
N ASP A 136 -1.90 -16.94 19.23
CA ASP A 136 -2.21 -17.87 18.14
C ASP A 136 -2.89 -19.14 18.70
N GLY A 137 -4.21 -19.15 18.66
CA GLY A 137 -5.02 -20.25 19.20
C GLY A 137 -4.76 -20.56 20.69
N VAL A 138 -4.72 -21.86 21.02
CA VAL A 138 -4.62 -22.34 22.41
C VAL A 138 -3.17 -22.32 22.92
N ARG A 139 -2.17 -22.40 22.04
CA ARG A 139 -0.75 -22.40 22.38
C ARG A 139 0.05 -21.64 21.32
N GLY A 140 0.53 -20.46 21.68
CA GLY A 140 1.48 -19.72 20.85
C GLY A 140 1.22 -18.21 20.87
N TYR A 141 2.26 -17.49 20.48
CA TYR A 141 2.16 -16.10 20.08
C TYR A 141 2.71 -15.98 18.66
N ARG A 142 2.11 -15.10 17.87
CA ARG A 142 2.60 -14.71 16.56
C ARG A 142 2.61 -13.20 16.43
N ASP A 143 3.34 -12.74 15.44
CA ASP A 143 3.34 -11.34 15.04
C ASP A 143 2.14 -11.07 14.12
N ALA A 144 1.47 -9.96 14.35
CA ALA A 144 0.37 -9.47 13.54
C ALA A 144 0.65 -8.03 13.08
N PRO A 145 0.31 -7.68 11.83
CA PRO A 145 0.48 -6.33 11.33
C PRO A 145 -0.48 -5.37 12.04
N ARG A 146 0.02 -4.19 12.40
CA ARG A 146 -0.82 -3.06 12.80
C ARG A 146 -0.73 -1.96 11.77
N ILE A 147 -1.86 -1.68 11.14
CA ILE A 147 -2.07 -0.61 10.17
C ILE A 147 -2.95 0.43 10.86
N ILE A 148 -2.46 1.65 11.03
CA ILE A 148 -3.22 2.72 11.70
C ILE A 148 -4.37 3.16 10.78
N GLY A 149 -5.54 3.44 11.35
CA GLY A 149 -6.72 3.90 10.61
C GLY A 149 -7.47 2.83 9.80
N PHE A 150 -6.97 1.59 9.79
CA PHE A 150 -7.66 0.44 9.21
C PHE A 150 -7.92 -0.58 10.32
N ASP A 151 -9.20 -0.87 10.58
CA ASP A 151 -9.58 -1.97 11.47
C ASP A 151 -9.29 -3.31 10.78
N PHE A 152 -8.03 -3.73 10.83
CA PHE A 152 -7.63 -5.10 10.53
C PHE A 152 -7.94 -5.96 11.74
N ASN A 153 -9.20 -6.39 11.86
CA ASN A 153 -9.64 -7.19 12.98
C ASN A 153 -9.70 -8.68 12.56
N PRO A 154 -8.67 -9.50 12.84
CA PRO A 154 -8.62 -10.91 12.44
C PRO A 154 -9.75 -11.77 13.05
N GLY A 155 -10.47 -11.25 14.03
CA GLY A 155 -11.59 -11.92 14.69
C GLY A 155 -12.98 -11.63 14.12
N LEU A 156 -13.14 -10.67 13.19
CA LEU A 156 -14.45 -10.31 12.65
C LEU A 156 -14.74 -11.07 11.34
N ARG A 157 -14.98 -12.38 11.45
CA ARG A 157 -16.00 -12.98 10.58
C ARG A 157 -17.31 -12.29 10.93
N LYS A 158 -17.73 -11.29 10.15
CA LYS A 158 -19.13 -10.89 10.13
C LYS A 158 -19.91 -12.09 9.59
N ASP A 159 -20.62 -12.78 10.47
CA ASP A 159 -21.70 -13.66 10.04
C ASP A 159 -22.62 -12.87 9.09
N PRO A 160 -22.98 -13.42 7.92
CA PRO A 160 -24.06 -12.84 7.13
C PRO A 160 -25.36 -13.03 7.90
N LYS A 161 -26.03 -11.93 8.22
CA LYS A 161 -27.48 -11.92 8.49
C LYS A 161 -28.22 -11.68 7.19
#